data_AF-A0A914DHK7-F1
#
_entry.id   AF-A0A914DHK7-F1
#
_cell.length_a   1.000
_cell.length_b   1.000
_cell.length_c   1.000
_cell.angle_alpha   90.00
_cell.angle_beta   90.00
_cell.angle_gamma   90.00
#
_symmetry.space_group_name_H-M   'P 1'
#
loop_
_entity.id
_entity.type
_entity.pdbx_description
1 polymer ?
#
loop_
_entity_poly.entity_id
_entity_poly.type
_entity_poly.pdbx_seq_one_letter_code
_entity_poly.pdbx_strand_id
1 'polypeptide(L)'
;MPKLGGHASRMADFFEQMTSMLGYTENLMGAWQLARKTGRLHGKVQFLAENQNQLEKNYFAVVVEVFIQEFIPYITGEKEEPVPEGGTPVDKKKVRFQQNYSNTMITEVWKKFFTLCTSQLTESFEFERAKGLNSENQKTLAPHQHVEAAERKKRLNAEKQSEPETNTTNNSNPKEEMFEDPF
;
A
#
# COMPACT_ATOMS: atom_id res chain seq x y z
N MET A 1 7.08 -4.18 -22.22
CA MET A 1 5.85 -3.53 -21.71
C MET A 1 6.17 -2.76 -20.42
N PRO A 2 6.39 -1.43 -20.47
CA PRO A 2 6.93 -0.67 -19.33
C PRO A 2 6.01 -0.65 -18.09
N LYS A 3 4.69 -0.56 -18.28
CA LYS A 3 3.73 -0.55 -17.16
C LYS A 3 3.65 -1.88 -16.43
N LEU A 4 3.62 -3.00 -17.18
CA LEU A 4 3.55 -4.34 -16.60
C LEU A 4 4.85 -4.70 -15.87
N GLY A 5 6.01 -4.52 -16.54
CA GLY A 5 7.31 -4.80 -15.93
C GLY A 5 7.56 -3.93 -14.69
N GLY A 6 7.23 -2.63 -14.77
CA GLY A 6 7.33 -1.75 -13.61
C GLY A 6 6.36 -2.09 -12.48
N HIS A 7 5.21 -2.70 -12.75
CA HIS A 7 4.29 -3.16 -11.71
C HIS A 7 4.77 -4.47 -11.06
N ALA A 8 5.33 -5.38 -11.86
CA ALA A 8 5.95 -6.61 -11.35
C ALA A 8 7.12 -6.28 -10.42
N SER A 9 8.01 -5.34 -10.81
CA SER A 9 9.10 -4.86 -9.95
C SER A 9 8.58 -4.28 -8.63
N ARG A 10 7.60 -3.37 -8.67
CA ARG A 10 7.02 -2.79 -7.45
C ARG A 10 6.35 -3.83 -6.54
N MET A 11 5.81 -4.89 -7.10
CA MET A 11 5.26 -6.00 -6.32
C MET A 11 6.37 -6.80 -5.62
N ALA A 12 7.48 -7.05 -6.31
CA ALA A 12 8.66 -7.67 -5.71
C ALA A 12 9.21 -6.82 -4.55
N ASP A 13 9.38 -5.51 -4.77
CA ASP A 13 9.84 -4.56 -3.74
C ASP A 13 8.88 -4.53 -2.54
N PHE A 14 7.57 -4.64 -2.79
CA PHE A 14 6.56 -4.72 -1.74
C PHE A 14 6.74 -5.99 -0.89
N PHE A 15 6.92 -7.16 -1.52
CA PHE A 15 7.16 -8.39 -0.77
C PHE A 15 8.49 -8.38 -0.01
N GLU A 16 9.55 -7.85 -0.61
CA GLU A 16 10.84 -7.68 0.06
C GLU A 16 10.72 -6.83 1.33
N GLN A 17 10.08 -5.66 1.24
CA GLN A 17 9.85 -4.79 2.40
C GLN A 17 8.95 -5.45 3.44
N MET A 18 7.85 -6.10 3.03
CA MET A 18 6.93 -6.78 3.95
C MET A 18 7.62 -7.91 4.71
N THR A 19 8.35 -8.77 4.00
CA THR A 19 9.07 -9.90 4.60
C THR A 19 10.23 -9.45 5.48
N SER A 20 10.95 -8.39 5.12
CA SER A 20 11.97 -7.78 5.98
C SER A 20 11.37 -7.22 7.27
N MET A 21 10.28 -6.45 7.17
CA MET A 21 9.63 -5.86 8.34
C MET A 21 9.04 -6.91 9.27
N LEU A 22 8.42 -7.95 8.74
CA LEU A 22 7.78 -8.99 9.54
C LEU A 22 8.78 -10.02 10.08
N GLY A 23 9.73 -10.45 9.24
CA GLY A 23 10.62 -11.57 9.53
C GLY A 23 11.98 -11.20 10.09
N TYR A 24 12.39 -9.94 10.02
CA TYR A 24 13.72 -9.51 10.48
C TYR A 24 13.67 -8.37 11.49
N THR A 25 12.99 -7.25 11.18
CA THR A 25 12.99 -6.08 12.07
C THR A 25 11.83 -6.05 13.06
N GLU A 26 10.90 -7.01 12.96
CA GLU A 26 9.66 -7.07 13.75
C GLU A 26 8.83 -5.78 13.74
N ASN A 27 8.94 -5.00 12.66
CA ASN A 27 8.20 -3.76 12.48
C ASN A 27 6.77 -4.03 11.99
N LEU A 28 5.95 -4.60 12.87
CA LEU A 28 4.57 -5.00 12.56
C LEU A 28 3.72 -3.79 12.14
N MET A 29 3.92 -2.65 12.80
CA MET A 29 3.22 -1.41 12.50
C MET A 29 3.57 -0.91 11.10
N GLY A 30 4.85 -0.92 10.73
CA GLY A 30 5.32 -0.53 9.40
C GLY A 30 4.78 -1.44 8.31
N ALA A 31 4.77 -2.76 8.53
CA ALA A 31 4.19 -3.71 7.59
C ALA A 31 2.67 -3.47 7.39
N TRP A 32 1.93 -3.27 8.48
CA TRP A 32 0.51 -2.96 8.43
C TRP A 32 0.23 -1.63 7.68
N GLN A 33 1.01 -0.59 7.99
CA GLN A 33 0.91 0.70 7.31
C GLN A 33 1.24 0.61 5.82
N LEU A 34 2.27 -0.17 5.45
CA LEU A 34 2.66 -0.37 4.06
C LEU A 34 1.52 -1.03 3.25
N ALA A 35 0.97 -2.14 3.75
CA ALA A 35 -0.17 -2.81 3.10
C ALA A 35 -1.35 -1.84 2.90
N ARG A 36 -1.74 -1.11 3.95
CA ARG A 36 -2.87 -0.18 3.88
C ARG A 36 -2.59 1.02 2.98
N LYS A 37 -1.36 1.54 2.98
CA LYS A 37 -0.95 2.64 2.07
C LYS A 37 -1.06 2.19 0.62
N THR A 38 -0.59 0.98 0.30
CA THR A 38 -0.69 0.40 -1.03
C THR A 38 -2.15 0.28 -1.48
N GLY A 39 -3.05 -0.21 -0.62
CA GLY A 39 -4.48 -0.32 -0.94
C GLY A 39 -5.13 1.04 -1.24
N ARG A 40 -4.86 2.07 -0.41
CA ARG A 40 -5.34 3.45 -0.66
C ARG A 40 -4.82 4.02 -1.98
N LEU A 41 -3.55 3.77 -2.34
CA LEU A 41 -2.99 4.24 -3.62
C LEU A 41 -3.70 3.61 -4.82
N HIS A 42 -4.15 2.36 -4.70
CA HIS A 42 -4.93 1.69 -5.74
C HIS A 42 -6.36 2.25 -5.85
N GLY A 43 -6.89 2.92 -4.81
CA GLY A 43 -8.15 3.67 -4.88
C GLY A 43 -8.14 4.79 -5.93
N LYS A 44 -6.96 5.26 -6.33
CA LYS A 44 -6.77 6.27 -7.39
C LYS A 44 -6.68 5.67 -8.80
N VAL A 45 -6.63 4.34 -8.92
CA VAL A 45 -6.60 3.66 -10.21
C VAL A 45 -8.03 3.53 -10.71
N GLN A 46 -8.38 4.29 -11.76
CA GLN A 46 -9.75 4.38 -12.25
C GLN A 46 -10.41 3.02 -12.52
N PHE A 47 -9.70 2.11 -13.19
CA PHE A 47 -10.20 0.75 -13.45
C PHE A 47 -10.61 0.04 -12.15
N LEU A 48 -9.79 0.11 -11.10
CA LEU A 48 -10.12 -0.51 -9.82
C LEU A 48 -11.25 0.24 -9.12
N ALA A 49 -11.27 1.57 -9.15
CA ALA A 49 -12.33 2.36 -8.54
C ALA A 49 -13.73 1.95 -9.06
N GLU A 50 -13.84 1.72 -10.36
CA GLU A 50 -15.08 1.35 -11.06
C GLU A 50 -15.42 -0.16 -10.92
N ASN A 51 -14.42 -1.04 -10.88
CA ASN A 51 -14.65 -2.48 -11.05
C ASN A 51 -14.34 -3.32 -9.78
N GLN A 52 -13.61 -2.80 -8.80
CA GLN A 52 -13.30 -3.53 -7.56
C GLN A 52 -14.59 -3.72 -6.75
N ASN A 53 -14.95 -4.97 -6.48
CA ASN A 53 -16.16 -5.31 -5.74
C ASN A 53 -15.92 -6.56 -4.90
N GLN A 54 -16.11 -6.48 -3.59
CA GLN A 54 -15.92 -7.62 -2.69
C GLN A 54 -16.91 -8.76 -2.94
N LEU A 55 -18.12 -8.47 -3.42
CA LEU A 55 -19.18 -9.45 -3.65
C LEU A 55 -19.13 -10.10 -5.03
N GLU A 56 -18.39 -9.51 -5.97
CA GLU A 56 -18.31 -9.98 -7.35
C GLU A 56 -16.88 -10.32 -7.74
N LYS A 57 -15.99 -9.32 -7.76
CA LYS A 57 -14.60 -9.50 -8.18
C LYS A 57 -13.64 -8.61 -7.40
N ASN A 58 -12.89 -9.25 -6.52
CA ASN A 58 -11.76 -8.64 -5.83
C ASN A 58 -10.48 -8.87 -6.63
N TYR A 59 -10.00 -7.85 -7.32
CA TYR A 59 -8.80 -7.95 -8.16
C TYR A 59 -7.52 -8.17 -7.35
N PHE A 60 -7.46 -7.73 -6.09
CA PHE A 60 -6.35 -8.08 -5.21
C PHE A 60 -6.32 -9.58 -4.94
N ALA A 61 -7.49 -10.17 -4.63
CA ALA A 61 -7.61 -11.61 -4.42
C ALA A 61 -7.24 -12.41 -5.67
N VAL A 62 -7.68 -11.98 -6.85
CA VAL A 62 -7.34 -12.63 -8.13
C VAL A 62 -5.83 -12.69 -8.33
N VAL A 63 -5.12 -11.58 -8.12
CA VAL A 63 -3.65 -11.55 -8.26
C VAL A 63 -2.97 -12.42 -7.20
N VAL A 64 -3.43 -12.31 -5.95
CA VAL A 64 -2.84 -13.06 -4.83
C VAL A 64 -3.08 -14.57 -4.94
N GLU A 65 -4.22 -15.00 -5.48
CA GLU A 65 -4.49 -16.41 -5.75
C GLU A 65 -3.47 -17.02 -6.71
N VAL A 66 -3.07 -16.27 -7.75
CA VAL A 66 -1.99 -16.69 -8.66
C VAL A 66 -0.67 -16.81 -7.89
N PHE A 67 -0.35 -15.88 -6.98
CA PHE A 67 0.83 -16.04 -6.13
C PHE A 67 0.73 -17.27 -5.23
N ILE A 68 -0.41 -17.55 -4.62
CA ILE A 68 -0.59 -18.75 -3.80
C ILE A 68 -0.35 -20.02 -4.63
N GLN A 69 -0.85 -20.07 -5.87
CA GLN A 69 -0.74 -21.23 -6.75
C GLN A 69 0.66 -21.40 -7.35
N GLU A 70 1.31 -20.29 -7.75
CA GLU A 70 2.55 -20.35 -8.50
C GLU A 70 3.80 -20.07 -7.66
N PHE A 71 3.73 -19.17 -6.68
CA PHE A 71 4.90 -18.80 -5.87
C PHE A 71 5.21 -19.82 -4.78
N ILE A 72 4.18 -20.36 -4.10
CA ILE A 72 4.37 -21.31 -2.99
C ILE A 72 5.19 -22.55 -3.41
N PRO A 73 4.94 -23.19 -4.57
CA PRO A 73 5.76 -24.31 -5.02
C PRO A 73 7.26 -24.00 -5.18
N TYR A 74 7.65 -22.77 -5.52
CA TYR A 74 9.06 -22.40 -5.62
C TYR A 74 9.72 -22.29 -4.24
N ILE A 75 9.02 -21.74 -3.25
CA ILE A 75 9.56 -21.57 -1.88
C ILE A 75 9.54 -22.86 -1.06
N THR A 76 8.66 -23.82 -1.38
CA THR A 76 8.69 -25.17 -0.79
C THR A 76 9.75 -26.06 -1.46
N GLY A 77 10.28 -25.65 -2.61
CA GLY A 77 11.22 -26.44 -3.42
C GLY A 77 10.56 -27.53 -4.26
N GLU A 78 9.23 -27.47 -4.45
CA GLU A 78 8.48 -28.36 -5.34
C GLU A 78 8.66 -28.00 -6.82
N LYS A 79 8.83 -26.71 -7.13
CA LYS A 79 9.21 -26.20 -8.45
C LYS A 79 10.61 -25.57 -8.39
N GLU A 80 11.42 -25.82 -9.41
CA GLU A 80 12.73 -25.17 -9.59
C GLU A 80 12.60 -23.95 -10.51
N GLU A 81 13.40 -22.90 -10.28
CA GLU A 81 13.45 -21.75 -11.18
C GLU A 81 13.84 -22.19 -12.60
N PRO A 82 13.12 -21.75 -13.64
CA PRO A 82 13.48 -22.09 -15.02
C PRO A 82 14.88 -21.55 -15.35
N VAL A 83 15.76 -22.46 -15.78
CA VAL A 83 17.10 -22.10 -16.25
C VAL A 83 16.94 -21.33 -17.58
N PRO A 84 17.46 -20.09 -17.70
CA PRO A 84 17.39 -19.36 -18.96
C PRO A 84 18.11 -20.14 -20.07
N GLU A 85 17.50 -20.25 -21.25
CA GLU A 85 18.07 -20.95 -22.42
C GLU A 85 19.49 -20.44 -22.71
N GLY A 86 20.47 -21.35 -22.65
CA GLY A 86 21.90 -21.05 -22.88
C GLY A 86 22.71 -20.71 -21.64
N GLY A 87 22.08 -20.56 -20.46
CA GLY A 87 22.79 -20.52 -19.20
C GLY A 87 23.17 -21.93 -18.74
N THR A 88 24.46 -22.19 -18.47
CA THR A 88 24.82 -23.28 -17.55
C THR A 88 24.00 -23.10 -16.27
N PRO A 89 23.51 -24.18 -15.62
CA PRO A 89 22.84 -24.06 -14.34
C PRO A 89 23.78 -23.23 -13.49
N VAL A 90 23.38 -22.00 -13.15
CA VAL A 90 24.18 -21.23 -12.22
C VAL A 90 24.13 -22.13 -10.99
N ASP A 91 25.29 -22.63 -10.56
CA ASP A 91 25.51 -23.13 -9.22
C ASP A 91 25.28 -21.95 -8.25
N LYS A 92 24.08 -21.36 -8.26
CA LYS A 92 23.50 -20.69 -7.13
C LYS A 92 23.41 -21.85 -6.16
N LYS A 93 24.49 -22.00 -5.38
CA LYS A 93 24.58 -22.84 -4.17
C LYS A 93 23.16 -23.07 -3.75
N LYS A 94 22.66 -24.31 -3.84
CA LYS A 94 21.41 -24.67 -3.19
C LYS A 94 21.54 -24.06 -1.80
N VAL A 95 20.91 -22.91 -1.58
CA VAL A 95 20.64 -22.45 -0.23
C VAL A 95 19.48 -23.34 0.15
N ARG A 96 19.82 -24.63 0.31
CA ARG A 96 19.29 -25.50 1.31
C ARG A 96 19.57 -24.72 2.59
N PHE A 97 18.72 -23.73 2.86
CA PHE A 97 18.24 -23.58 4.22
C PHE A 97 18.02 -25.03 4.64
N GLN A 98 18.73 -25.48 5.67
CA GLN A 98 18.27 -26.65 6.39
C GLN A 98 16.81 -26.33 6.70
N GLN A 99 15.89 -26.84 5.88
CA GLN A 99 14.47 -26.53 5.97
C GLN A 99 14.03 -27.28 7.21
N ASN A 100 14.23 -26.66 8.37
CA ASN A 100 13.69 -27.11 9.63
C ASN A 100 12.16 -26.96 9.64
N TYR A 101 11.60 -26.27 8.64
CA TYR A 101 10.18 -26.10 8.41
C TYR A 101 9.68 -27.11 7.38
N SER A 102 8.56 -27.78 7.71
CA SER A 102 7.89 -28.67 6.76
C SER A 102 7.24 -27.89 5.62
N ASN A 103 7.09 -28.52 4.46
CA ASN A 103 6.37 -27.92 3.32
C ASN A 103 4.96 -27.47 3.70
N THR A 104 4.29 -28.23 4.57
CA THR A 104 2.98 -27.87 5.12
C THR A 104 3.05 -26.55 5.89
N MET A 105 4.02 -26.39 6.78
CA MET A 105 4.18 -25.16 7.56
C MET A 105 4.46 -23.95 6.66
N ILE A 106 5.37 -24.10 5.69
CA ILE A 106 5.69 -23.03 4.73
C ILE A 106 4.43 -22.64 3.96
N THR A 107 3.71 -23.63 3.41
CA THR A 107 2.48 -23.42 2.65
C THR A 107 1.42 -22.67 3.47
N GLU A 108 1.18 -23.08 4.71
CA GLU A 108 0.17 -22.47 5.57
C GLU A 108 0.52 -21.04 5.96
N VAL A 109 1.79 -20.78 6.32
CA VAL A 109 2.27 -19.45 6.70
C VAL A 109 2.13 -18.48 5.52
N TRP A 110 2.54 -18.89 4.32
CA TRP A 110 2.44 -18.04 3.14
C TRP A 110 0.99 -17.81 2.71
N LYS A 111 0.13 -18.83 2.77
CA LYS A 111 -1.32 -18.64 2.54
C LYS A 111 -1.91 -17.62 3.52
N LYS A 112 -1.60 -17.72 4.82
CA LYS A 112 -2.06 -16.76 5.83
C LYS A 112 -1.53 -15.35 5.55
N PHE A 113 -0.24 -15.22 5.22
CA PHE A 113 0.36 -13.94 4.84
C PHE A 113 -0.36 -13.29 3.66
N PHE A 114 -0.57 -14.04 2.58
CA PHE A 114 -1.26 -13.56 1.38
C PHE A 114 -2.71 -13.18 1.63
N THR A 115 -3.46 -13.98 2.39
CA THR A 115 -4.84 -13.69 2.77
C THR A 115 -4.93 -12.41 3.62
N LEU A 116 -4.04 -12.23 4.60
CA LEU A 116 -4.00 -11.02 5.43
C LEU A 116 -3.60 -9.78 4.63
N CYS A 117 -2.63 -9.89 3.72
CA CYS A 117 -2.29 -8.79 2.82
C CYS A 117 -3.49 -8.39 1.96
N THR A 118 -4.20 -9.38 1.41
CA THR A 118 -5.40 -9.14 0.59
C THR A 118 -6.48 -8.42 1.38
N SER A 119 -6.77 -8.84 2.61
CA SER A 119 -7.78 -8.17 3.44
C SER A 119 -7.40 -6.71 3.71
N GLN A 120 -6.16 -6.45 4.11
CA GLN A 120 -5.69 -5.09 4.41
C GLN A 120 -5.66 -4.17 3.18
N LEU A 121 -5.27 -4.69 2.02
CA LEU A 121 -5.34 -3.96 0.75
C LEU A 121 -6.80 -3.63 0.40
N THR A 122 -7.70 -4.60 0.53
CA THR A 122 -9.11 -4.46 0.19
C THR A 122 -9.81 -3.46 1.11
N GLU A 123 -9.68 -3.61 2.43
CA GLU A 123 -10.31 -2.70 3.40
C GLU A 123 -9.85 -1.24 3.22
N SER A 124 -8.54 -1.04 3.06
CA SER A 124 -7.98 0.30 2.90
C SER A 124 -8.33 0.93 1.56
N PHE A 125 -8.43 0.13 0.49
CA PHE A 125 -8.96 0.55 -0.80
C PHE A 125 -10.41 1.02 -0.67
N GLU A 126 -11.28 0.21 -0.06
CA GLU A 126 -12.71 0.51 0.08
C GLU A 126 -12.94 1.78 0.90
N PHE A 127 -12.19 1.93 1.99
CA PHE A 127 -12.23 3.12 2.81
C PHE A 127 -11.86 4.39 2.02
N GLU A 128 -10.79 4.35 1.23
CA GLU A 128 -10.37 5.50 0.41
C GLU A 128 -11.38 5.80 -0.70
N ARG A 129 -11.96 4.77 -1.33
CA ARG A 129 -13.00 4.92 -2.35
C ARG A 129 -14.25 5.58 -1.79
N ALA A 130 -14.73 5.09 -0.64
CA ALA A 130 -15.89 5.67 0.04
C ALA A 130 -15.66 7.14 0.43
N LYS A 131 -14.46 7.48 0.90
CA LYS A 131 -14.08 8.87 1.19
C LYS A 131 -14.11 9.75 -0.06
N GLY A 132 -13.63 9.25 -1.20
CA GLY A 132 -13.70 9.93 -2.49
C GLY A 132 -15.15 10.24 -2.89
N LEU A 133 -16.01 9.22 -2.89
CA LEU A 133 -17.44 9.35 -3.23
C LEU A 133 -18.16 10.34 -2.31
N ASN A 134 -17.90 10.27 -1.00
CA ASN A 134 -18.49 11.20 -0.04
C ASN A 134 -18.07 12.65 -0.29
N SER A 135 -16.79 12.88 -0.63
CA SER A 135 -16.30 14.22 -0.98
C SER A 135 -16.96 14.76 -2.25
N GLU A 136 -17.19 13.92 -3.26
CA GLU A 136 -17.89 14.30 -4.49
C GLU A 136 -19.38 14.57 -4.25
N ASN A 137 -20.04 13.76 -3.42
CA ASN A 137 -21.42 13.98 -3.03
C ASN A 137 -21.58 15.30 -2.25
N GLN A 138 -20.67 15.62 -1.34
CA GLN A 138 -20.69 16.89 -0.61
C GLN A 138 -20.55 18.09 -1.57
N LYS A 139 -19.68 18.00 -2.58
CA LYS A 139 -19.56 19.04 -3.62
C LYS A 139 -20.84 19.23 -4.41
N THR A 140 -21.56 18.15 -4.68
CA THR A 140 -22.83 18.18 -5.41
C THR A 140 -23.97 18.74 -4.56
N LEU A 141 -24.03 18.36 -3.27
CA LEU A 141 -25.11 18.74 -2.35
C LEU A 141 -24.98 20.17 -1.81
N ALA A 142 -23.76 20.66 -1.60
CA ALA A 142 -23.49 21.99 -1.07
C ALA A 142 -22.39 22.73 -1.88
N PRO A 143 -22.60 22.98 -3.18
CA PRO A 143 -21.59 23.56 -4.06
C PRO A 143 -21.14 24.96 -3.59
N HIS A 144 -22.06 25.73 -3.00
CA HIS A 144 -21.78 27.07 -2.45
C HIS A 144 -20.73 27.04 -1.33
N GLN A 145 -20.75 26.04 -0.44
CA GLN A 145 -19.75 25.90 0.63
C GLN A 145 -18.34 25.69 0.08
N HIS A 146 -18.21 25.00 -1.06
CA HIS A 146 -16.92 24.79 -1.71
C HIS A 146 -16.41 26.04 -2.42
N VAL A 147 -17.32 26.80 -3.06
CA VAL A 147 -16.97 28.08 -3.70
C VAL A 147 -16.53 29.10 -2.64
N GLU A 148 -17.30 29.24 -1.55
CA GLU A 148 -16.96 30.13 -0.44
C GLU A 148 -15.64 29.75 0.24
N ALA A 149 -15.39 28.46 0.46
CA ALA A 149 -14.12 27.99 1.02
C ALA A 149 -12.93 28.26 0.08
N ALA A 150 -13.11 28.08 -1.23
CA ALA A 150 -12.09 28.38 -2.23
C ALA A 150 -11.79 29.89 -2.31
N GLU A 151 -12.81 30.73 -2.26
CA GLU A 151 -12.67 32.18 -2.19
C GLU A 151 -11.97 32.62 -0.92
N ARG A 152 -12.35 32.06 0.24
CA ARG A 152 -11.69 32.35 1.52
C ARG A 152 -10.21 31.97 1.50
N LYS A 153 -9.87 30.80 0.92
CA LYS A 153 -8.48 30.37 0.76
C LYS A 153 -7.70 31.29 -0.20
N LYS A 154 -8.33 31.77 -1.27
CA LYS A 154 -7.74 32.73 -2.21
C LYS A 154 -7.47 34.09 -1.52
N ARG A 155 -8.40 34.57 -0.69
CA ARG A 155 -8.22 35.80 0.10
C ARG A 155 -7.08 35.67 1.10
N LEU A 156 -7.01 34.58 1.87
CA LEU A 156 -5.92 34.32 2.81
C LEU A 156 -4.55 34.21 2.13
N ASN A 157 -4.48 33.58 0.95
CA ASN A 157 -3.24 33.50 0.18
C ASN A 157 -2.83 34.86 -0.41
N ALA A 158 -3.79 35.68 -0.82
CA ALA A 158 -3.52 37.05 -1.28
C ALA A 158 -3.04 37.94 -0.12
N GLU A 159 -3.64 37.82 1.06
CA GLU A 159 -3.22 38.52 2.28
C GLU A 159 -1.77 38.17 2.65
N LYS A 160 -1.42 36.87 2.68
CA LYS A 160 -0.04 36.41 2.92
C LYS A 160 0.98 36.86 1.88
N GLN A 161 0.57 37.11 0.64
CA GLN A 161 1.45 37.66 -0.40
C GLN A 161 1.55 39.19 -0.35
N SER A 162 0.58 39.84 0.30
CA SER A 162 0.53 41.30 0.47
C SER A 162 1.14 41.79 1.80
N GLU A 163 1.49 40.89 2.72
CA GLU A 163 2.26 41.24 3.91
C GLU A 163 3.67 41.67 3.49
N PRO A 164 4.08 42.94 3.71
CA PRO A 164 5.48 43.31 3.56
C PRO A 164 6.31 42.52 4.58
N GLU A 165 7.42 41.93 4.14
CA GLU A 165 8.41 41.26 4.98
C GLU A 165 8.90 42.23 6.06
N THR A 166 8.21 42.24 7.20
CA THR A 166 8.65 43.00 8.36
C THR A 166 9.67 42.10 9.05
N ASN A 167 10.94 42.30 8.70
CA ASN A 167 12.09 41.74 9.39
C ASN A 167 12.08 42.19 10.86
N THR A 168 11.38 41.43 11.69
CA THR A 168 11.50 41.49 13.14
C THR A 168 11.46 40.06 13.65
N THR A 169 12.65 39.48 13.80
CA THR A 169 12.89 38.33 14.66
C THR A 169 12.33 38.62 16.05
N ASN A 170 11.14 38.08 16.33
CA ASN A 170 10.63 37.94 17.69
C ASN A 170 10.33 36.47 17.95
N ASN A 171 11.22 35.90 18.77
CA ASN A 171 11.19 34.57 19.31
C ASN A 171 10.02 34.47 20.30
N SER A 172 8.87 33.93 19.88
CA SER A 172 7.81 33.52 20.79
C SER A 172 7.10 32.29 20.22
N ASN A 173 7.66 31.11 20.49
CA ASN A 173 6.90 29.86 20.36
C ASN A 173 5.70 29.91 21.31
N PRO A 174 4.45 29.83 20.83
CA PRO A 174 3.36 29.36 21.66
C PRO A 174 3.59 27.86 21.88
N LYS A 175 3.62 27.43 23.14
CA LYS A 175 3.63 26.01 23.50
C LYS A 175 2.39 25.35 22.88
N GLU A 176 2.58 24.41 21.96
CA GLU A 176 1.54 23.46 21.60
C GLU A 176 1.28 22.59 22.84
N GLU A 177 0.16 22.85 23.53
CA GLU A 177 -0.40 21.89 24.47
C GLU A 177 -0.82 20.66 23.67
N MET A 178 -0.06 19.57 23.80
CA MET A 178 -0.48 18.26 23.30
C MET A 178 -1.67 17.81 24.14
N PHE A 179 -2.87 17.92 23.58
CA PHE A 179 -4.02 17.18 24.09
C PHE A 179 -3.75 15.70 23.81
N GLU A 180 -3.36 14.97 24.85
CA GLU A 180 -3.41 13.51 24.86
C GLU A 180 -4.88 13.10 24.78
N ASP A 181 -5.26 12.44 23.68
CA ASP A 181 -6.57 11.80 23.53
C ASP A 181 -6.59 10.52 24.37
N PRO A 182 -7.53 10.35 25.33
CA PRO A 182 -7.56 9.17 26.17
C PRO A 182 -8.56 8.13 25.63
N PHE A 183 -8.34 7.60 24.41
CA PHE A 183 -8.92 6.32 23.94
C PHE A 183 -8.05 5.65 22.88
#